data_AF-A0A966LQ66-F1
#
_entry.id   AF-A0A966LQ66-F1
#
_cell.length_a   1.000
_cell.length_b   1.000
_cell.length_c   1.000
_cell.angle_alpha   90.00
_cell.angle_beta   90.00
_cell.angle_gamma   90.00
#
_symmetry.space_group_name_H-M   'P 1'
#
loop_
_entity.id
_entity.type
_entity.pdbx_description
1 polymer ?
#
loop_
_entity_poly.entity_id
_entity_poly.type
_entity_poly.pdbx_seq_one_letter_code
_entity_poly.pdbx_strand_id
1 'polypeptide(L)'
;MKHILLTLLIGTTTLAFGQTKKVQFFGLNLMQYQQPVRVGDGYQAYYKNMGDTREQGRIVLNETNKTFTIKFLDGDEWVGKYSKITTEKTSDVMLGNVTRVTYIGKWTDDNGDCELVVTTTESSECVFNLRSTKVIDEDYKIDTWKKVFRFFNMGACLQSQ
;
A
#
# COMPACT_ATOMS: atom_id res chain seq x y z
N MET A 1 -51.93 -2.17 41.37
CA MET A 1 -50.69 -2.96 41.42
C MET A 1 -50.11 -3.10 40.01
N LYS A 2 -48.86 -2.67 39.85
CA LYS A 2 -47.89 -2.93 38.76
C LYS A 2 -48.26 -2.54 37.32
N HIS A 3 -47.79 -1.36 36.92
CA HIS A 3 -47.43 -1.04 35.54
C HIS A 3 -46.19 -1.84 35.15
N ILE A 4 -46.29 -2.66 34.10
CA ILE A 4 -45.13 -3.32 33.48
C ILE A 4 -44.64 -2.36 32.40
N LEU A 5 -43.58 -1.62 32.72
CA LEU A 5 -42.83 -0.82 31.77
C LEU A 5 -41.90 -1.78 31.01
N LEU A 6 -42.26 -2.12 29.77
CA LEU A 6 -41.43 -2.93 28.88
C LEU A 6 -40.36 -2.01 28.27
N THR A 7 -39.20 -1.91 28.93
CA THR A 7 -38.06 -1.17 28.41
C THR A 7 -37.48 -1.93 27.21
N LEU A 8 -37.81 -1.46 26.00
CA LEU A 8 -37.19 -1.93 24.76
C LEU A 8 -35.72 -1.49 24.77
N LEU A 9 -34.81 -2.40 25.11
CA LEU A 9 -33.37 -2.20 24.89
C LEU A 9 -33.14 -2.19 23.37
N ILE A 10 -33.07 -0.99 22.78
CA ILE A 10 -32.54 -0.81 21.43
C ILE A 10 -31.02 -0.98 21.57
N GLY A 11 -30.55 -2.23 21.45
CA GLY A 11 -29.13 -2.51 21.28
C GLY A 11 -28.69 -1.89 19.96
N THR A 12 -28.04 -0.73 20.03
CA THR A 12 -27.28 -0.16 18.92
C THR A 12 -26.11 -1.11 18.63
N THR A 13 -26.35 -2.09 17.77
CA THR A 13 -25.28 -2.81 17.10
C THR A 13 -24.61 -1.82 16.17
N THR A 14 -23.51 -1.21 16.64
CA THR A 14 -22.58 -0.51 15.76
C THR A 14 -21.96 -1.55 14.85
N LEU A 15 -22.60 -1.81 13.71
CA LEU A 15 -21.94 -2.45 12.58
C LEU A 15 -20.81 -1.50 12.16
N ALA A 16 -19.59 -1.81 12.58
CA ALA A 16 -18.40 -1.23 11.97
C ALA A 16 -18.35 -1.72 10.52
N PHE A 17 -19.08 -1.05 9.63
CA PHE A 17 -18.98 -1.25 8.19
C PHE A 17 -17.53 -0.94 7.82
N GLY A 18 -16.74 -1.98 7.56
CA GLY A 18 -15.36 -1.80 7.15
C GLY A 18 -15.32 -0.90 5.92
N GLN A 19 -14.45 0.11 5.99
CA GLN A 19 -14.49 1.22 5.07
C GLN A 19 -13.83 0.81 3.76
N THR A 20 -14.56 0.92 2.65
CA THR A 20 -13.94 0.89 1.32
C THR A 20 -13.51 2.31 0.97
N LYS A 21 -12.21 2.51 0.78
CA LYS A 21 -11.62 3.80 0.43
C LYS A 21 -11.07 3.74 -0.98
N LYS A 22 -11.24 4.83 -1.73
CA LYS A 22 -10.84 4.93 -3.12
C LYS A 22 -10.07 6.21 -3.32
N VAL A 23 -8.92 6.12 -3.97
CA VAL A 23 -8.10 7.28 -4.33
C VAL A 23 -7.63 7.13 -5.77
N GLN A 24 -7.83 8.19 -6.56
CA GLN A 24 -7.24 8.31 -7.90
C GLN A 24 -5.76 8.68 -7.77
N PHE A 25 -4.95 8.17 -8.69
CA PHE A 25 -3.51 8.44 -8.71
C PHE A 25 -2.97 8.73 -10.09
N PHE A 26 -1.83 9.42 -10.10
CA PHE A 26 -0.86 9.47 -11.19
C PHE A 26 0.38 8.69 -10.76
N GLY A 27 0.74 7.66 -11.54
CA GLY A 27 1.74 6.68 -11.21
C GLY A 27 2.99 6.79 -12.04
N LEU A 28 4.13 6.50 -11.40
CA LEU A 28 5.42 6.31 -12.04
C LEU A 28 5.88 4.88 -11.76
N ASN A 29 6.22 4.12 -12.81
CA ASN A 29 6.95 2.86 -12.66
C ASN A 29 8.43 3.19 -12.43
N LEU A 30 8.82 3.38 -11.18
CA LEU A 30 10.12 3.95 -10.86
C LEU A 30 11.26 2.99 -11.19
N MET A 31 11.19 1.74 -10.72
CA MET A 31 12.37 0.86 -10.68
C MET A 31 12.00 -0.63 -10.73
N GLN A 32 12.79 -1.38 -11.51
CA GLN A 32 12.71 -2.84 -11.56
C GLN A 32 14.08 -3.47 -11.34
N TYR A 33 14.18 -4.36 -10.36
CA TYR A 33 15.39 -5.13 -10.09
C TYR A 33 15.76 -5.99 -11.29
N GLN A 34 17.03 -5.94 -11.67
CA GLN A 34 17.58 -6.75 -12.75
C GLN A 34 18.45 -7.87 -12.19
N GLN A 35 19.53 -7.51 -11.48
CA GLN A 35 20.60 -8.43 -11.11
C GLN A 35 21.42 -7.88 -9.93
N PRO A 36 22.20 -8.74 -9.24
CA PRO A 36 23.27 -8.29 -8.36
C PRO A 36 24.34 -7.53 -9.15
N VAL A 37 24.91 -6.48 -8.56
CA VAL A 37 26.13 -5.82 -9.05
C VAL A 37 27.17 -5.77 -7.95
N ARG A 38 28.43 -6.05 -8.31
CA ARG A 38 29.55 -6.01 -7.38
C ARG A 38 29.89 -4.56 -7.03
N VAL A 39 29.90 -4.23 -5.74
CA VAL A 39 30.23 -2.90 -5.21
C VAL A 39 31.25 -3.10 -4.08
N GLY A 40 32.51 -2.71 -4.35
CA GLY A 40 33.63 -3.03 -3.48
C GLY A 40 33.79 -4.54 -3.29
N ASP A 41 33.80 -4.98 -2.04
CA ASP A 41 33.94 -6.40 -1.66
C ASP A 41 32.60 -7.15 -1.53
N GLY A 42 31.48 -6.50 -1.86
CA GLY A 42 30.13 -7.07 -1.75
C GLY A 42 29.29 -6.93 -3.01
N TYR A 43 28.01 -7.29 -2.89
CA TYR A 43 27.01 -7.12 -3.94
C TYR A 43 25.87 -6.23 -3.46
N GLN A 44 25.27 -5.48 -4.39
CA GLN A 44 24.07 -4.70 -4.16
C GLN A 44 23.05 -4.99 -5.26
N ALA A 45 21.77 -4.81 -4.95
CA ALA A 45 20.71 -4.96 -5.93
C ALA A 45 20.75 -3.81 -6.95
N TYR A 46 20.92 -4.15 -8.23
CA TYR A 46 20.81 -3.17 -9.30
C TYR A 46 19.38 -3.06 -9.82
N TYR A 47 18.92 -1.81 -9.90
CA TYR A 47 17.62 -1.44 -10.41
C TYR A 47 17.76 -0.71 -11.73
N LYS A 48 17.05 -1.19 -12.75
CA LYS A 48 16.83 -0.42 -13.96
C LYS A 48 15.71 0.59 -13.68
N ASN A 49 16.00 1.86 -13.91
CA ASN A 49 14.97 2.89 -13.96
C ASN A 49 14.12 2.65 -15.21
N MET A 50 12.83 2.43 -15.02
CA MET A 50 11.90 2.09 -16.11
C MET A 50 11.31 3.34 -16.78
N GLY A 51 11.64 4.53 -16.27
CA GLY A 51 11.13 5.81 -16.73
C GLY A 51 9.80 6.20 -16.10
N ASP A 52 9.45 7.47 -16.22
CA ASP A 52 8.18 8.04 -15.79
C ASP A 52 7.07 7.70 -16.79
N THR A 53 6.72 6.41 -16.92
CA THR A 53 5.50 6.05 -17.64
C THR A 53 4.33 6.56 -16.81
N ARG A 54 3.73 7.67 -17.25
CA ARG A 54 2.55 8.28 -16.59
C ARG A 54 1.37 7.33 -16.74
N GLU A 55 1.16 6.50 -15.73
CA GLU A 55 -0.01 5.62 -15.67
C GLU A 55 -1.04 6.23 -14.72
N GLN A 56 -2.25 6.43 -15.21
CA GLN A 56 -3.37 6.89 -14.39
C GLN A 56 -4.14 5.69 -13.87
N GLY A 57 -4.73 5.81 -12.70
CA GLY A 57 -5.50 4.72 -12.13
C GLY A 57 -6.17 5.08 -10.82
N ARG A 58 -6.60 4.04 -10.11
CA ARG A 58 -7.15 4.14 -8.76
C ARG A 58 -6.61 3.04 -7.84
N ILE A 59 -6.36 3.41 -6.59
CA ILE A 59 -6.16 2.47 -5.50
C ILE A 59 -7.49 2.31 -4.77
N VAL A 60 -7.90 1.08 -4.53
CA VAL A 60 -9.06 0.74 -3.70
C VAL A 60 -8.57 -0.05 -2.50
N LEU A 61 -8.77 0.48 -1.29
CA LEU A 61 -8.51 -0.23 -0.04
C LEU A 61 -9.84 -0.73 0.52
N ASN A 62 -9.94 -2.02 0.80
CA ASN A 62 -11.10 -2.64 1.45
C ASN A 62 -10.64 -3.36 2.72
N GLU A 63 -10.97 -2.74 3.85
CA GLU A 63 -10.54 -3.23 5.16
C GLU A 63 -11.30 -4.47 5.63
N THR A 64 -12.55 -4.65 5.20
CA THR A 64 -13.35 -5.84 5.50
C THR A 64 -12.73 -7.09 4.87
N ASN A 65 -12.41 -7.00 3.58
CA ASN A 65 -11.88 -8.12 2.82
C ASN A 65 -10.36 -8.26 2.96
N LYS A 66 -9.72 -7.28 3.63
CA LYS A 66 -8.28 -7.13 3.76
C LYS A 66 -7.57 -7.14 2.41
N THR A 67 -8.07 -6.34 1.48
CA THR A 67 -7.51 -6.21 0.13
C THR A 67 -7.14 -4.78 -0.20
N PHE A 68 -6.06 -4.61 -0.95
CA PHE A 68 -5.83 -3.42 -1.74
C PHE A 68 -5.80 -3.78 -3.22
N THR A 69 -6.40 -2.93 -4.04
CA THR A 69 -6.46 -3.11 -5.49
C THR A 69 -5.82 -1.91 -6.17
N ILE A 70 -4.92 -2.17 -7.10
CA ILE A 70 -4.33 -1.18 -7.99
C ILE A 70 -4.98 -1.40 -9.36
N LYS A 71 -5.80 -0.44 -9.80
CA LYS A 71 -6.46 -0.50 -11.10
C LYS A 71 -5.91 0.59 -11.99
N PHE A 72 -5.20 0.20 -13.04
CA PHE A 72 -4.72 1.12 -14.08
C PHE A 72 -5.87 1.45 -15.03
N LEU A 73 -5.88 2.65 -15.60
CA LEU A 73 -6.98 3.14 -16.44
C LEU A 73 -7.09 2.36 -17.77
N ASP A 74 -5.95 2.04 -18.38
CA ASP A 74 -5.83 1.33 -19.66
C ASP A 74 -5.12 -0.03 -19.50
N GLY A 75 -5.19 -0.64 -18.32
CA GLY A 75 -4.37 -1.80 -18.01
C GLY A 75 -5.00 -2.76 -17.01
N ASP A 76 -4.13 -3.60 -16.45
CA ASP A 76 -4.50 -4.67 -15.57
C ASP A 76 -5.04 -4.18 -14.22
N GLU A 77 -5.73 -5.08 -13.53
CA GLU A 77 -6.15 -4.90 -12.15
C GLU A 77 -5.33 -5.83 -11.25
N TRP A 78 -4.56 -5.25 -10.33
CA TRP A 78 -3.71 -6.01 -9.41
C TRP A 78 -4.34 -6.01 -8.03
N VAL A 79 -4.63 -7.20 -7.50
CA VAL A 79 -5.32 -7.35 -6.21
C VAL A 79 -4.41 -8.06 -5.22
N GLY A 80 -4.01 -7.33 -4.18
CA GLY A 80 -3.22 -7.85 -3.07
C GLY A 80 -4.10 -8.11 -1.85
N LYS A 81 -3.94 -9.28 -1.21
CA LYS A 81 -4.59 -9.62 0.05
C LYS A 81 -3.59 -9.48 1.18
N TYR A 82 -3.84 -8.54 2.09
CA TYR A 82 -2.94 -8.26 3.21
C TYR A 82 -3.37 -9.00 4.47
N SER A 83 -2.38 -9.42 5.25
CA SER A 83 -2.57 -10.09 6.54
C SER A 83 -2.02 -9.27 7.70
N LYS A 84 -1.13 -8.32 7.41
CA LYS A 84 -0.46 -7.47 8.40
C LYS A 84 -0.55 -6.01 7.98
N ILE A 85 -0.77 -5.15 8.97
CA ILE A 85 -0.71 -3.70 8.85
C ILE A 85 0.27 -3.18 9.89
N THR A 86 1.13 -2.24 9.51
CA THR A 86 1.97 -1.50 10.45
C THR A 86 1.79 -0.01 10.24
N THR A 87 1.78 0.76 11.32
CA THR A 87 1.72 2.22 11.27
C THR A 87 2.94 2.80 11.96
N GLU A 88 3.60 3.75 11.30
CA GLU A 88 4.78 4.44 11.79
C GLU A 88 4.60 5.95 11.64
N LYS A 89 5.09 6.72 12.61
CA LYS A 89 5.19 8.18 12.51
C LYS A 89 6.65 8.55 12.48
N THR A 90 7.07 9.25 11.42
CA THR A 90 8.47 9.59 11.20
C THR A 90 8.60 11.04 10.75
N SER A 91 9.81 11.60 10.83
CA SER A 91 10.14 12.87 10.20
C SER A 91 10.93 12.59 8.92
N ASP A 92 10.51 13.18 7.81
CA ASP A 92 11.17 13.16 6.52
C ASP A 92 11.75 14.54 6.23
N VAL A 93 13.01 14.59 5.81
CA VAL A 93 13.74 15.87 5.59
C VAL A 93 13.06 16.74 4.52
N MET A 94 12.38 16.12 3.56
CA MET A 94 11.73 16.81 2.44
C MET A 94 10.23 17.01 2.66
N LEU A 95 9.57 16.08 3.37
CA LEU A 95 8.12 16.06 3.52
C LEU A 95 7.62 16.47 4.92
N GLY A 96 8.52 16.74 5.86
CA GLY A 96 8.17 17.04 7.25
C GLY A 96 7.70 15.80 8.02
N ASN A 97 6.82 15.97 9.00
CA ASN A 97 6.28 14.82 9.71
C ASN A 97 5.32 14.06 8.80
N VAL A 98 5.49 12.74 8.77
CA VAL A 98 4.69 11.85 7.94
C VAL A 98 4.19 10.68 8.76
N THR A 99 2.98 10.21 8.43
CA THR A 99 2.45 8.93 8.90
C THR A 99 2.56 7.94 7.77
N ARG A 100 3.17 6.78 8.01
CA ARG A 100 3.30 5.68 7.07
C ARG A 100 2.42 4.52 7.53
N VAL A 101 1.51 4.07 6.68
CA VAL A 101 0.72 2.86 6.89
C VAL A 101 1.14 1.83 5.84
N THR A 102 1.63 0.69 6.29
CA THR A 102 2.13 -0.38 5.41
C THR A 102 1.21 -1.59 5.49
N TYR A 103 0.68 -2.00 4.35
CA TYR A 103 -0.13 -3.20 4.16
C TYR A 103 0.75 -4.28 3.54
N ILE A 104 0.98 -5.37 4.27
CA ILE A 104 1.87 -6.47 3.86
C ILE A 104 1.02 -7.70 3.57
N GLY A 105 1.22 -8.29 2.40
CA GLY A 105 0.35 -9.34 1.88
C GLY A 105 0.96 -10.16 0.77
N LYS A 106 0.06 -10.85 0.05
CA LYS A 106 0.37 -11.60 -1.15
C LYS A 106 -0.58 -11.23 -2.28
N TRP A 107 -0.07 -11.23 -3.51
CA TRP A 107 -0.89 -11.10 -4.69
C TRP A 107 -1.83 -12.30 -4.84
N THR A 108 -3.02 -12.05 -5.36
CA THR A 108 -4.08 -13.07 -5.46
C THR A 108 -3.92 -14.02 -6.65
N ASP A 109 -3.16 -13.62 -7.66
CA ASP A 109 -2.93 -14.37 -8.90
C ASP A 109 -1.76 -15.36 -8.79
N ASP A 110 -0.64 -14.93 -8.20
CA ASP A 110 0.60 -15.72 -8.15
C ASP A 110 1.09 -16.05 -6.72
N ASN A 111 0.39 -15.57 -5.68
CA ASN A 111 0.76 -15.73 -4.27
C ASN A 111 2.15 -15.17 -3.90
N GLY A 112 2.72 -14.33 -4.78
CA GLY A 112 3.95 -13.60 -4.57
C GLY A 112 3.76 -12.48 -3.54
N ASP A 113 4.83 -12.13 -2.84
CA ASP A 113 4.74 -11.12 -1.79
C ASP A 113 4.46 -9.73 -2.37
N CYS A 114 3.62 -8.96 -1.68
CA CYS A 114 3.27 -7.60 -2.06
C CYS A 114 3.18 -6.68 -0.85
N GLU A 115 3.53 -5.42 -1.04
CA GLU A 115 3.45 -4.39 -0.01
C GLU A 115 2.95 -3.07 -0.59
N LEU A 116 1.92 -2.50 0.05
CA LEU A 116 1.45 -1.15 -0.23
C LEU A 116 1.80 -0.26 0.96
N VAL A 117 2.64 0.76 0.74
CA VAL A 117 2.99 1.77 1.74
C VAL A 117 2.26 3.07 1.39
N VAL A 118 1.44 3.55 2.31
CA VAL A 118 0.74 4.83 2.23
C VAL A 118 1.45 5.83 3.13
N THR A 119 2.10 6.83 2.54
CA THR A 119 2.72 7.94 3.26
C THR A 119 1.79 9.14 3.18
N THR A 120 1.31 9.61 4.33
CA THR A 120 0.51 10.83 4.47
C THR A 120 1.32 11.93 5.14
N THR A 121 1.37 13.11 4.54
CA THR A 121 2.00 14.31 5.11
C THR A 121 1.03 15.07 6.02
N GLU A 122 1.54 16.04 6.79
CA GLU A 122 0.70 16.97 7.56
C GLU A 122 -0.24 17.81 6.67
N SER A 123 0.18 18.11 5.43
CA SER A 123 -0.65 18.78 4.41
C SER A 123 -1.72 17.87 3.80
N SER A 124 -1.87 16.63 4.29
CA SER A 124 -2.78 15.60 3.78
C SER A 124 -2.50 15.16 2.33
N GLU A 125 -1.28 15.38 1.84
CA GLU A 125 -0.82 14.82 0.58
C GLU A 125 -0.44 13.35 0.79
N CYS A 126 -0.71 12.53 -0.23
CA CYS A 126 -0.43 11.10 -0.18
C CYS A 126 0.55 10.64 -1.25
N VAL A 127 1.57 9.93 -0.81
CA VAL A 127 2.47 9.16 -1.65
C VAL A 127 2.26 7.68 -1.38
N PHE A 128 1.93 6.93 -2.42
CA PHE A 128 1.78 5.48 -2.36
C PHE A 128 3.03 4.83 -2.94
N ASN A 129 3.64 3.90 -2.23
CA ASN A 129 4.70 3.07 -2.78
C ASN A 129 4.20 1.63 -2.82
N LEU A 130 4.17 1.03 -4.00
CA LEU A 130 3.83 -0.37 -4.17
C LEU A 130 5.09 -1.16 -4.46
N ARG A 131 5.28 -2.26 -3.74
CA ARG A 131 6.35 -3.20 -3.96
C ARG A 131 5.76 -4.56 -4.30
N SER A 132 6.29 -5.18 -5.34
CA SER A 132 5.80 -6.46 -5.85
C SER A 132 6.95 -7.44 -5.99
N THR A 133 6.71 -8.64 -5.46
CA THR A 133 7.55 -9.83 -5.54
C THR A 133 8.89 -9.65 -4.84
N LYS A 134 9.15 -10.43 -3.79
CA LYS A 134 10.48 -10.46 -3.15
C LYS A 134 11.47 -11.22 -4.03
N VAL A 135 12.71 -10.73 -4.04
CA VAL A 135 13.87 -11.41 -4.61
C VAL A 135 14.83 -11.66 -3.47
N ILE A 136 15.05 -12.94 -3.18
CA ILE A 136 15.99 -13.39 -2.16
C ILE A 136 17.05 -14.22 -2.89
N ASP A 137 18.29 -13.80 -2.79
CA ASP A 137 19.46 -14.46 -3.36
C ASP A 137 20.51 -14.59 -2.26
N GLU A 138 20.67 -15.81 -1.73
CA GLU A 138 21.53 -16.09 -0.60
C GLU A 138 23.01 -16.00 -0.96
N ASP A 139 23.37 -16.37 -2.20
CA ASP A 139 24.74 -16.35 -2.71
C ASP A 139 25.29 -14.92 -2.73
N TYR A 140 24.45 -13.95 -3.11
CA TYR A 140 24.78 -12.53 -3.15
C TYR A 140 24.28 -11.73 -1.94
N LYS A 141 23.63 -12.38 -0.97
CA LYS A 141 23.00 -11.76 0.21
C LYS A 141 22.03 -10.63 -0.16
N ILE A 142 21.28 -10.81 -1.25
CA ILE A 142 20.25 -9.86 -1.67
C ILE A 142 18.92 -10.28 -1.08
N ASP A 143 18.27 -9.36 -0.36
CA ASP A 143 16.85 -9.43 -0.01
C ASP A 143 16.20 -8.10 -0.40
N THR A 144 15.45 -8.10 -1.50
CA THR A 144 14.90 -6.88 -2.07
C THR A 144 13.60 -7.09 -2.83
N TRP A 145 13.02 -6.02 -3.38
CA TRP A 145 11.80 -6.05 -4.17
C TRP A 145 12.08 -6.08 -5.67
N LYS A 146 11.36 -6.94 -6.42
CA LYS A 146 11.52 -7.08 -7.88
C LYS A 146 11.03 -5.84 -8.60
N LYS A 147 9.85 -5.33 -8.23
CA LYS A 147 9.24 -4.15 -8.86
C LYS A 147 8.85 -3.14 -7.77
N VAL A 148 9.13 -1.87 -8.00
CA VAL A 148 8.80 -0.76 -7.10
C VAL A 148 8.14 0.35 -7.88
N PHE A 149 6.93 0.70 -7.49
CA PHE A 149 6.12 1.76 -8.08
C PHE A 149 5.89 2.87 -7.07
N ARG A 150 5.73 4.09 -7.56
CA ARG A 150 5.28 5.21 -6.75
C ARG A 150 4.11 5.91 -7.42
N PHE A 151 3.07 6.13 -6.64
CA PHE A 151 1.89 6.84 -7.08
C PHE A 151 1.71 8.11 -6.25
N PHE A 152 1.37 9.20 -6.92
CA PHE A 152 1.05 10.48 -6.31
C PHE A 152 -0.44 10.75 -6.50
N ASN A 153 -1.05 11.32 -5.48
CA ASN A 153 -2.41 11.80 -5.53
C ASN A 153 -2.40 13.34 -5.51
N MET A 154 -3.38 13.96 -6.17
CA MET A 154 -3.58 15.42 -6.19
C MET A 154 -4.80 15.85 -5.33
N GLY A 155 -5.25 15.01 -4.39
CA GLY A 155 -6.51 15.16 -3.65
C GLY A 155 -6.45 14.54 -2.25
N ALA A 156 -7.56 13.96 -1.79
CA ALA A 156 -7.63 13.39 -0.44
C ALA A 156 -6.92 12.02 -0.34
N CYS A 157 -6.27 11.77 0.80
CA CYS A 157 -5.62 10.51 1.16
C CYS A 157 -6.60 9.35 1.40
N LEU A 158 -6.11 8.10 1.34
CA LEU A 158 -6.81 6.90 1.86
C LEU A 158 -6.78 6.94 3.39
N GLN A 159 -7.53 7.82 4.03
CA GLN A 159 -7.56 7.88 5.49
C GLN A 159 -8.60 6.92 6.07
N SER A 160 -8.16 5.97 6.89
CA SER A 160 -9.01 5.41 7.96
C SER A 160 -9.16 6.45 9.06
N GLN A 161 -10.41 6.85 9.29
CA GLN A 161 -10.80 7.33 10.61
C GLN A 161 -10.80 6.16 11.59
#